data_AF-A0A9E5KLC2-F1
#
_entry.id   AF-A0A9E5KLC2-F1
#
_cell.length_a   1.000
_cell.length_b   1.000
_cell.length_c   1.000
_cell.angle_alpha   90.00
_cell.angle_beta   90.00
_cell.angle_gamma   90.00
#
_symmetry.space_group_name_H-M   'P 1'
#
loop_
_entity.id
_entity.type
_entity.pdbx_description
1 polymer ?
#
loop_
_entity_poly.entity_id
_entity_poly.type
_entity_poly.pdbx_seq_one_letter_code
_entity_poly.pdbx_strand_id
1 'polypeptide(L)'
;MIIAIAASCALSAITVFAIAADPTIAPPAVAVATPAAPSEDVVIRTALALVSPSPRSASRSLIRRDPIEAQLVAGTFVTPKAGDIPVNTTAGTAAAPPATGGTTPTNATNRTPAPQPTVNAWTAINADADGVFQGEEGSALAGGWIYATVNSATERVMMLDASGHGTVFVNGEPRGGDPYSWGFVRVPVKLKAGTNEFLFSVSRGRLAAKLTAPSAAAFIANLDVLAPSLVAERDTDGPIGVAVVNATTQPLAGARIHIDSDLADSDEWVELHVMPALTVKKVALPARFTAKFAGAAGSKHSVQVTLATRDGTVLSTLPVELSTITSSDRRVVTRMSTIDGSAQYYAVVPSTAMMPTTTIGAANA
;
A
#
# COMPACT_ATOMS: atom_id res chain seq x y z
N MET A 1 -27.21 64.94 29.07
CA MET A 1 -27.93 64.43 27.89
C MET A 1 -26.92 63.65 27.06
N ILE A 2 -27.09 62.32 27.02
CA ILE A 2 -26.39 61.29 26.22
C ILE A 2 -24.88 61.12 26.47
N ILE A 3 -24.55 60.10 27.28
CA ILE A 3 -23.25 59.43 27.35
C ILE A 3 -23.29 58.27 26.34
N ALA A 4 -22.40 58.26 25.36
CA ALA A 4 -22.18 57.13 24.46
C ALA A 4 -20.80 56.51 24.76
N ILE A 5 -20.82 55.22 25.09
CA ILE A 5 -19.68 54.39 25.44
C ILE A 5 -18.97 53.98 24.15
N ALA A 6 -17.71 54.36 23.99
CA ALA A 6 -16.83 53.87 22.93
C ALA A 6 -16.05 52.65 23.43
N ALA A 7 -16.18 51.54 22.69
CA ALA A 7 -15.58 50.25 22.99
C ALA A 7 -14.05 50.29 22.89
N SER A 8 -13.38 49.69 23.87
CA SER A 8 -11.94 49.49 23.89
C SER A 8 -11.64 48.03 23.49
N CYS A 9 -11.06 47.83 22.31
CA CYS A 9 -10.47 46.55 21.89
C CYS A 9 -9.03 46.49 22.40
N ALA A 10 -8.78 45.66 23.42
CA ALA A 10 -7.43 45.33 23.86
C ALA A 10 -6.88 44.16 23.01
N LEU A 11 -5.78 44.41 22.28
CA LEU A 11 -4.95 43.38 21.67
C LEU A 11 -4.15 42.66 22.77
N SER A 12 -4.45 41.40 23.03
CA SER A 12 -3.62 40.54 23.89
C SER A 12 -2.48 39.95 23.06
N ALA A 13 -1.24 40.22 23.49
CA ALA A 13 -0.02 39.68 22.91
C ALA A 13 0.04 38.16 23.07
N ILE A 14 0.23 37.44 21.96
CA ILE A 14 0.52 36.01 21.94
C ILE A 14 2.03 35.84 22.09
N THR A 15 2.47 35.33 23.24
CA THR A 15 3.86 34.90 23.47
C THR A 15 4.08 33.58 22.73
N VAL A 16 4.81 33.63 21.61
CA VAL A 16 5.27 32.43 20.89
C VAL A 16 6.46 31.85 21.64
N PHE A 17 6.28 30.70 22.28
CA PHE A 17 7.40 29.87 22.72
C PHE A 17 8.04 29.23 21.48
N ALA A 18 9.15 29.81 21.03
CA ALA A 18 10.02 29.17 20.06
C ALA A 18 10.73 28.00 20.78
N ILE A 19 10.29 26.78 20.50
CA ILE A 19 11.04 25.57 20.86
C ILE A 19 12.21 25.50 19.89
N ALA A 20 13.38 25.97 20.32
CA ALA A 20 14.61 25.77 19.58
C ALA A 20 14.90 24.26 19.55
N ALA A 21 14.72 23.63 18.39
CA ALA A 21 15.22 22.29 18.16
C ALA A 21 16.75 22.36 18.17
N ASP A 22 17.37 21.71 19.15
CA ASP A 22 18.82 21.60 19.26
C ASP A 22 19.36 20.74 18.09
N PRO A 23 20.13 21.31 17.14
CA PRO A 23 20.66 20.55 16.01
C PRO A 23 21.79 19.59 16.40
N THR A 24 22.18 19.52 17.68
CA THR A 24 23.27 18.68 18.17
C THR A 24 22.83 17.31 18.72
N ILE A 25 21.52 17.07 18.87
CA ILE A 25 21.01 15.76 19.29
C ILE A 25 20.90 14.87 18.05
N ALA A 26 21.96 14.11 17.78
CA ALA A 26 21.90 13.01 16.83
C ALA A 26 20.77 12.04 17.26
N PRO A 27 19.83 11.66 16.38
CA PRO A 27 18.92 10.56 16.69
C PRO A 27 19.77 9.33 17.03
N PRO A 28 19.37 8.51 18.02
CA PRO A 28 20.16 7.35 18.42
C PRO A 28 20.44 6.51 17.18
N ALA A 29 21.71 6.20 16.94
CA ALA A 29 22.14 5.33 15.86
C ALA A 29 21.31 4.04 15.93
N VAL A 30 20.50 3.81 14.90
CA VAL A 30 19.73 2.58 14.78
C VAL A 30 20.76 1.48 14.57
N ALA A 31 21.06 0.73 15.64
CA ALA A 31 21.81 -0.49 15.53
C ALA A 31 21.02 -1.41 14.57
N VAL A 32 21.54 -1.56 13.36
CA VAL A 32 20.96 -2.43 12.32
C VAL A 32 21.19 -3.86 12.79
N ALA A 33 20.28 -4.37 13.60
CA ALA A 33 20.30 -5.76 13.99
C ALA A 33 20.08 -6.60 12.72
N THR A 34 21.10 -7.37 12.35
CA THR A 34 20.98 -8.42 11.32
C THR A 34 19.86 -9.37 11.74
N PRO A 35 18.84 -9.63 10.90
CA PRO A 35 17.81 -10.61 11.22
C PRO A 35 18.47 -11.96 11.54
N ALA A 36 18.19 -12.52 12.72
CA ALA A 36 18.74 -13.79 13.16
C ALA A 36 18.06 -14.97 12.44
N ALA A 37 18.87 -15.78 11.74
CA ALA A 37 18.68 -17.17 11.29
C ALA A 37 17.40 -17.52 10.45
N PRO A 38 17.49 -18.49 9.53
CA PRO A 38 16.41 -18.76 8.57
C PRO A 38 15.18 -19.32 9.28
N SER A 39 14.08 -18.56 9.30
CA SER A 39 12.77 -19.19 9.47
C SER A 39 12.38 -19.82 8.16
N GLU A 40 11.97 -21.07 8.22
CA GLU A 40 11.19 -21.66 7.14
C GLU A 40 10.00 -20.76 6.79
N ASP A 41 9.71 -20.68 5.50
CA ASP A 41 8.52 -19.99 5.00
C ASP A 41 7.27 -20.66 5.59
N VAL A 42 6.36 -19.85 6.15
CA VAL A 42 5.11 -20.35 6.73
C VAL A 42 3.97 -20.08 5.76
N VAL A 43 3.45 -21.12 5.12
CA VAL A 43 2.27 -21.02 4.25
C VAL A 43 1.00 -21.21 5.08
N ILE A 44 0.06 -20.27 4.99
CA ILE A 44 -1.23 -20.35 5.67
C ILE A 44 -2.14 -21.30 4.87
N ARG A 45 -2.46 -22.47 5.43
CA ARG A 45 -3.20 -23.53 4.73
C ARG A 45 -4.57 -23.87 5.32
N THR A 46 -4.83 -23.47 6.55
CA THR A 46 -6.08 -23.77 7.26
C THR A 46 -6.64 -22.48 7.85
N ALA A 47 -7.95 -22.29 7.73
CA ALA A 47 -8.61 -21.07 8.19
C ALA A 47 -10.08 -21.29 8.55
N LEU A 48 -10.70 -20.26 9.11
CA LEU A 48 -12.14 -20.10 9.22
C LEU A 48 -12.60 -19.06 8.18
N ALA A 49 -13.71 -19.36 7.52
CA ALA A 49 -14.33 -18.56 6.49
C ALA A 49 -15.67 -18.04 6.98
N LEU A 50 -15.96 -16.77 6.72
CA LEU A 50 -17.26 -16.16 6.98
C LEU A 50 -17.73 -15.46 5.71
N VAL A 51 -18.83 -15.98 5.15
CA VAL A 51 -19.53 -15.30 4.07
C VAL A 51 -20.14 -14.01 4.64
N SER A 52 -19.80 -12.86 4.07
CA SER A 52 -20.45 -11.60 4.42
C SER A 52 -21.20 -11.12 3.17
N PRO A 53 -22.52 -10.87 3.25
CA PRO A 53 -23.30 -10.48 2.07
C PRO A 53 -22.75 -9.20 1.39
N SER A 54 -21.92 -8.42 2.09
CA SER A 54 -21.04 -7.44 1.46
C SER A 54 -20.04 -6.85 2.46
N PRO A 55 -18.78 -7.32 2.58
CA PRO A 55 -17.78 -6.55 3.33
C PRO A 55 -17.48 -5.23 2.61
N ARG A 56 -17.60 -5.22 1.27
CA ARG A 56 -17.43 -4.05 0.41
C ARG A 56 -18.38 -4.11 -0.78
N SER A 57 -19.62 -3.69 -0.54
CA SER A 57 -20.53 -3.39 -1.64
C SER A 57 -19.85 -2.40 -2.59
N ALA A 58 -20.03 -2.55 -3.90
CA ALA A 58 -19.59 -1.55 -4.88
C ALA A 58 -20.27 -0.17 -4.67
N SER A 59 -21.23 -0.07 -3.74
CA SER A 59 -21.77 1.20 -3.29
C SER A 59 -20.76 1.98 -2.44
N ARG A 60 -20.58 3.26 -2.78
CA ARG A 60 -19.83 4.21 -1.95
C ARG A 60 -20.72 4.66 -0.78
N SER A 61 -20.90 3.77 0.20
CA SER A 61 -21.56 4.14 1.46
C SER A 61 -20.54 4.77 2.41
N LEU A 62 -20.88 5.92 3.00
CA LEU A 62 -20.10 6.52 4.09
C LEU A 62 -20.20 5.70 5.38
N ILE A 63 -21.29 4.95 5.54
CA ILE A 63 -21.52 4.08 6.70
C ILE A 63 -21.26 2.64 6.27
N ARG A 64 -20.24 2.03 6.86
CA ARG A 64 -19.95 0.61 6.65
C ARG A 64 -20.94 -0.24 7.43
N ARG A 65 -21.45 -1.29 6.78
CA ARG A 65 -22.50 -2.18 7.31
C ARG A 65 -21.99 -3.58 7.67
N ASP A 66 -20.69 -3.81 7.57
CA ASP A 66 -20.12 -5.12 7.90
C ASP A 66 -19.96 -5.26 9.42
N PRO A 67 -20.54 -6.31 10.04
CA PRO A 67 -20.49 -6.50 11.48
C PRO A 67 -19.09 -6.79 12.01
N ILE A 68 -18.22 -7.43 11.22
CA ILE A 68 -16.82 -7.68 11.59
C ILE A 68 -16.05 -6.37 11.61
N GLU A 69 -16.21 -5.51 10.60
CA GLU A 69 -15.58 -4.19 10.62
C GLU A 69 -16.09 -3.34 11.77
N ALA A 70 -17.39 -3.39 12.08
CA ALA A 70 -17.95 -2.69 13.23
C ALA A 70 -17.31 -3.17 14.55
N GLN A 71 -17.10 -4.47 14.72
CA GLN A 71 -16.43 -5.04 15.88
C GLN A 71 -14.95 -4.66 15.97
N LEU A 72 -14.24 -4.64 14.83
CA LEU A 72 -12.84 -4.20 14.78
C LEU A 72 -12.71 -2.74 15.19
N VAL A 73 -13.57 -1.86 14.67
CA VAL A 73 -13.58 -0.43 15.03
C VAL A 73 -13.97 -0.22 16.49
N ALA A 74 -14.93 -0.99 17.00
CA ALA A 74 -15.35 -0.91 18.40
C ALA A 74 -14.37 -1.58 19.38
N GLY A 75 -13.36 -2.29 18.90
CA GLY A 75 -12.46 -3.09 19.74
C GLY A 75 -13.13 -4.28 20.41
N THR A 76 -14.26 -4.76 19.87
CA THR A 76 -15.07 -5.87 20.40
C THR A 76 -14.93 -7.16 19.61
N PHE A 77 -14.10 -7.17 18.56
CA PHE A 77 -13.82 -8.39 17.80
C PHE A 77 -13.15 -9.44 18.68
N VAL A 78 -13.67 -10.65 18.66
CA VAL A 78 -13.16 -11.80 19.42
C VAL A 78 -12.72 -12.88 18.44
N THR A 79 -11.64 -13.59 18.77
CA THR A 79 -11.16 -14.77 18.04
C THR A 79 -12.33 -15.72 17.72
N PRO A 80 -12.67 -15.93 16.44
CA PRO A 80 -13.81 -16.75 16.06
C PRO A 80 -13.48 -18.25 16.17
N LYS A 81 -14.52 -19.05 16.45
CA LYS A 81 -14.50 -20.51 16.38
C LYS A 81 -15.41 -20.99 15.26
N ALA A 82 -15.15 -22.20 14.75
CA ALA A 82 -16.04 -22.83 13.80
C ALA A 82 -17.46 -22.95 14.40
N GLY A 83 -18.47 -22.51 13.66
CA GLY A 83 -19.87 -22.45 14.09
C GLY A 83 -20.28 -21.12 14.74
N ASP A 84 -19.34 -20.25 15.11
CA ASP A 84 -19.67 -18.96 15.72
C ASP A 84 -20.41 -18.06 14.72
N ILE A 85 -21.39 -17.31 15.23
CA ILE A 85 -22.17 -16.34 14.47
C ILE A 85 -21.74 -14.94 14.94
N PRO A 86 -21.23 -14.07 14.05
CA PRO A 86 -20.66 -12.78 14.46
C PRO A 86 -21.66 -11.79 15.07
N VAL A 87 -22.95 -11.96 14.82
CA VAL A 87 -23.99 -11.08 15.36
C VAL A 87 -24.91 -11.92 16.23
N ASN A 88 -24.84 -11.72 17.54
CA ASN A 88 -25.73 -12.40 18.46
C ASN A 88 -27.14 -11.79 18.32
N THR A 89 -28.09 -12.56 17.78
CA THR A 89 -29.49 -12.14 17.63
C THR A 89 -30.24 -12.06 18.97
N THR A 90 -29.55 -12.25 20.10
CA THR A 90 -30.11 -12.11 21.45
C THR A 90 -30.01 -10.70 22.04
N ALA A 91 -29.52 -9.70 21.30
CA ALA A 91 -29.94 -8.32 21.56
C ALA A 91 -31.34 -8.23 20.97
N GLY A 92 -32.35 -8.18 21.85
CA GLY A 92 -33.75 -8.38 21.49
C GLY A 92 -34.22 -7.57 20.30
N THR A 93 -35.41 -7.92 19.83
CA THR A 93 -36.36 -7.03 19.16
C THR A 93 -36.56 -5.74 19.97
N ALA A 94 -35.54 -4.90 20.07
CA ALA A 94 -35.68 -3.50 20.39
C ALA A 94 -36.37 -2.93 19.17
N ALA A 95 -37.70 -2.85 19.27
CA ALA A 95 -38.53 -2.09 18.36
C ALA A 95 -37.79 -0.78 18.06
N ALA A 96 -37.65 -0.46 16.77
CA ALA A 96 -37.13 0.84 16.35
C ALA A 96 -37.79 1.92 17.23
N PRO A 97 -37.01 2.86 17.80
CA PRO A 97 -37.59 3.95 18.59
C PRO A 97 -38.72 4.59 17.77
N PRO A 98 -39.91 4.81 18.34
CA PRO A 98 -40.98 5.47 17.61
C PRO A 98 -40.45 6.83 17.15
N ALA A 99 -40.39 7.05 15.84
CA ALA A 99 -39.95 8.31 15.25
C ALA A 99 -40.89 9.42 15.73
N THR A 100 -40.48 10.11 16.80
CA THR A 100 -41.22 11.24 17.35
C THR A 100 -40.60 12.50 16.75
N GLY A 101 -41.11 12.89 15.58
CA GLY A 101 -40.78 14.17 14.95
C GLY A 101 -40.60 14.09 13.44
N GLY A 102 -41.60 14.56 12.71
CA GLY A 102 -41.52 14.80 11.26
C GLY A 102 -42.68 14.17 10.51
N THR A 103 -43.51 15.00 9.90
CA THR A 103 -44.58 14.61 8.98
C THR A 103 -44.07 13.57 7.98
N THR A 104 -44.68 12.40 7.98
CA THR A 104 -44.42 11.31 7.04
C THR A 104 -44.48 11.84 5.61
N PRO A 105 -43.40 11.77 4.81
CA PRO A 105 -43.51 12.01 3.39
C PRO A 105 -44.44 10.94 2.81
N THR A 106 -45.36 11.33 1.94
CA THR A 106 -46.39 10.47 1.29
C THR A 106 -45.84 9.32 0.43
N ASN A 107 -44.52 9.10 0.43
CA ASN A 107 -43.83 8.04 -0.31
C ASN A 107 -43.21 6.95 0.60
N ALA A 108 -43.59 6.89 1.88
CA ALA A 108 -43.09 5.89 2.83
C ALA A 108 -43.66 4.47 2.61
N THR A 109 -44.73 4.32 1.83
CA THR A 109 -45.41 3.02 1.59
C THR A 109 -44.72 2.13 0.56
N ASN A 110 -43.71 2.63 -0.17
CA ASN A 110 -43.00 1.88 -1.21
C ASN A 110 -41.52 1.59 -0.90
N ARG A 111 -41.04 1.85 0.32
CA ARG A 111 -39.71 1.37 0.73
C ARG A 111 -39.85 -0.04 1.28
N THR A 112 -39.51 -1.03 0.45
CA THR A 112 -39.16 -2.36 0.94
C THR A 112 -38.10 -2.18 2.02
N PRO A 113 -38.27 -2.74 3.23
CA PRO A 113 -37.21 -2.76 4.22
C PRO A 113 -35.93 -3.31 3.57
N ALA A 114 -34.79 -2.67 3.83
CA ALA A 114 -33.52 -3.25 3.40
C ALA A 114 -33.47 -4.71 3.90
N PRO A 115 -33.10 -5.68 3.04
CA PRO A 115 -32.96 -7.06 3.46
C PRO A 115 -32.11 -7.11 4.72
N GLN A 116 -32.59 -7.81 5.74
CA GLN A 116 -31.78 -8.07 6.93
C GLN A 116 -30.51 -8.80 6.49
N PRO A 117 -29.34 -8.45 7.03
CA PRO A 117 -28.11 -9.15 6.69
C PRO A 117 -28.27 -10.63 6.99
N THR A 118 -28.00 -11.49 6.01
CA THR A 118 -27.90 -12.93 6.23
C THR A 118 -26.72 -13.18 7.17
N VAL A 119 -27.00 -13.81 8.32
CA VAL A 119 -25.98 -14.05 9.34
C VAL A 119 -25.42 -15.45 9.11
N ASN A 120 -24.19 -15.50 8.59
CA ASN A 120 -23.50 -16.75 8.34
C ASN A 120 -22.63 -17.13 9.54
N ALA A 121 -22.46 -18.43 9.77
CA ALA A 121 -21.51 -18.93 10.75
C ALA A 121 -20.10 -19.02 10.15
N TRP A 122 -19.08 -18.96 11.01
CA TRP A 122 -17.71 -19.28 10.63
C TRP A 122 -17.57 -20.76 10.27
N THR A 123 -17.02 -21.08 9.10
CA THR A 123 -16.84 -22.46 8.62
C THR A 123 -15.37 -22.76 8.38
N ALA A 124 -14.93 -23.99 8.64
CA ALA A 124 -13.56 -24.38 8.33
C ALA A 124 -13.34 -24.40 6.80
N ILE A 125 -12.19 -23.90 6.36
CA ILE A 125 -11.74 -23.96 4.97
C ILE A 125 -10.26 -24.33 4.92
N ASN A 126 -9.88 -25.08 3.89
CA ASN A 126 -8.50 -25.47 3.63
C ASN A 126 -8.05 -24.91 2.28
N ALA A 127 -6.78 -24.55 2.20
CA ALA A 127 -6.10 -24.27 0.96
C ALA A 127 -5.82 -25.56 0.18
N ASP A 128 -5.64 -25.44 -1.12
CA ASP A 128 -5.17 -26.54 -1.97
C ASP A 128 -3.68 -26.88 -1.73
N ALA A 129 -3.14 -27.78 -2.55
CA ALA A 129 -1.74 -28.23 -2.48
C ALA A 129 -0.75 -27.06 -2.62
N ASP A 130 -1.09 -26.05 -3.42
CA ASP A 130 -0.27 -24.86 -3.65
C ASP A 130 -0.42 -23.80 -2.55
N GLY A 131 -1.28 -24.05 -1.55
CA GLY A 131 -1.53 -23.11 -0.46
C GLY A 131 -2.48 -21.98 -0.85
N VAL A 132 -3.35 -22.21 -1.84
CA VAL A 132 -4.35 -21.25 -2.29
C VAL A 132 -5.74 -21.67 -1.79
N PHE A 133 -6.45 -20.76 -1.12
CA PHE A 133 -7.88 -20.89 -0.87
C PHE A 133 -8.63 -20.46 -2.13
N GLN A 134 -9.59 -21.27 -2.59
CA GLN A 134 -10.42 -20.98 -3.76
C GLN A 134 -11.91 -21.14 -3.46
N GLY A 135 -12.75 -20.32 -4.08
CA GLY A 135 -14.18 -20.32 -3.86
C GLY A 135 -14.93 -19.55 -4.93
N GLU A 136 -16.14 -20.02 -5.23
CA GLU A 136 -17.02 -19.44 -6.24
C GLU A 136 -17.87 -18.29 -5.69
N GLU A 137 -18.71 -17.70 -6.53
CA GLU A 137 -19.70 -16.70 -6.12
C GLU A 137 -20.57 -17.23 -4.97
N GLY A 138 -20.83 -16.38 -3.98
CA GLY A 138 -21.56 -16.75 -2.76
C GLY A 138 -20.69 -17.39 -1.66
N SER A 139 -19.43 -17.73 -1.94
CA SER A 139 -18.47 -18.15 -0.91
C SER A 139 -17.83 -16.98 -0.18
N ALA A 140 -17.18 -17.24 0.96
CA ALA A 140 -16.44 -16.22 1.72
C ALA A 140 -15.27 -15.63 0.94
N LEU A 141 -14.78 -16.32 -0.10
CA LEU A 141 -13.72 -15.81 -0.96
C LEU A 141 -14.25 -14.84 -2.04
N ALA A 142 -15.54 -14.89 -2.34
CA ALA A 142 -16.21 -13.98 -3.28
C ALA A 142 -16.97 -12.84 -2.57
N GLY A 143 -16.68 -12.60 -1.29
CA GLY A 143 -17.35 -11.59 -0.48
C GLY A 143 -17.41 -12.02 0.98
N GLY A 144 -16.31 -11.88 1.70
CA GLY A 144 -16.25 -12.33 3.08
C GLY A 144 -14.93 -12.10 3.78
N TRP A 145 -14.77 -12.87 4.85
CA TRP A 145 -13.62 -12.84 5.74
C TRP A 145 -12.98 -14.22 5.83
N ILE A 146 -11.65 -14.24 5.81
CA ILE A 146 -10.86 -15.42 6.15
C ILE A 146 -10.04 -15.11 7.39
N TYR A 147 -10.27 -15.89 8.45
CA TYR A 147 -9.53 -15.82 9.70
C TYR A 147 -8.57 -17.01 9.79
N ALA A 148 -7.28 -16.73 9.95
CA ALA A 148 -6.25 -17.74 10.10
C ALA A 148 -5.36 -17.43 11.31
N THR A 149 -4.69 -18.45 11.83
CA THR A 149 -3.71 -18.30 12.90
C THR A 149 -2.37 -18.87 12.49
N VAL A 150 -1.30 -18.26 12.99
CA VAL A 150 0.07 -18.74 12.85
C VAL A 150 0.74 -18.70 14.23
N ASN A 151 1.33 -19.81 14.65
CA ASN A 151 2.13 -19.85 15.86
C ASN A 151 3.58 -19.45 15.54
N SER A 152 4.15 -18.58 16.38
CA SER A 152 5.56 -18.21 16.34
C SER A 152 6.23 -18.59 17.66
N ALA A 153 7.39 -19.25 17.60
CA ALA A 153 8.13 -19.64 18.80
C ALA A 153 8.64 -18.41 19.58
N THR A 154 8.95 -17.33 18.87
CA THR A 154 9.48 -16.08 19.43
C THR A 154 8.74 -14.88 18.86
N GLU A 155 8.91 -13.72 19.50
CA GLU A 155 8.59 -12.45 18.85
C GLU A 155 9.58 -12.22 17.69
N ARG A 156 9.08 -11.87 16.51
CA ARG A 156 9.90 -11.66 15.30
C ARG A 156 9.16 -10.85 14.23
N VAL A 157 9.90 -10.17 13.35
CA VAL A 157 9.34 -9.56 12.14
C VAL A 157 9.41 -10.57 10.98
N MET A 158 8.33 -10.65 10.21
CA MET A 158 8.22 -11.45 8.99
C MET A 158 7.66 -10.59 7.86
N MET A 159 7.94 -10.96 6.62
CA MET A 159 7.29 -10.39 5.45
C MET A 159 6.04 -11.20 5.10
N LEU A 160 4.87 -10.58 5.15
CA LEU A 160 3.62 -11.15 4.67
C LEU A 160 3.55 -10.97 3.14
N ASP A 161 3.65 -12.08 2.42
CA ASP A 161 3.43 -12.19 0.98
C ASP A 161 2.04 -12.81 0.77
N ALA A 162 1.05 -11.95 0.51
CA ALA A 162 -0.35 -12.37 0.40
C ALA A 162 -1.07 -11.68 -0.76
N SER A 163 -1.94 -12.42 -1.44
CA SER A 163 -2.64 -11.98 -2.65
C SER A 163 -4.12 -12.33 -2.63
N GLY A 164 -4.93 -11.61 -3.42
CA GLY A 164 -6.38 -11.81 -3.51
C GLY A 164 -7.22 -11.16 -2.39
N HIS A 165 -6.60 -10.36 -1.53
CA HIS A 165 -7.26 -9.70 -0.39
C HIS A 165 -7.13 -8.17 -0.46
N GLY A 166 -8.12 -7.45 0.08
CA GLY A 166 -8.07 -5.98 0.08
C GLY A 166 -7.36 -5.36 1.29
N THR A 167 -7.59 -5.96 2.47
CA THR A 167 -7.01 -5.54 3.76
C THR A 167 -6.87 -6.79 4.60
N VAL A 168 -5.81 -6.86 5.40
CA VAL A 168 -5.61 -7.89 6.42
C VAL A 168 -5.38 -7.21 7.77
N PHE A 169 -6.03 -7.70 8.81
CA PHE A 169 -5.71 -7.32 10.18
C PHE A 169 -4.77 -8.37 10.76
N VAL A 170 -3.57 -7.95 11.15
CA VAL A 170 -2.58 -8.82 11.80
C VAL A 170 -2.56 -8.45 13.27
N ASN A 171 -3.02 -9.35 14.12
CA ASN A 171 -3.20 -9.08 15.56
C ASN A 171 -4.02 -7.79 15.82
N GLY A 172 -5.04 -7.54 14.99
CA GLY A 172 -5.88 -6.34 15.06
C GLY A 172 -5.33 -5.11 14.34
N GLU A 173 -4.07 -5.10 13.91
CA GLU A 173 -3.48 -3.96 13.18
C GLU A 173 -3.73 -4.07 11.66
N PRO A 174 -4.33 -3.06 11.01
CA PRO A 174 -4.64 -3.12 9.59
C PRO A 174 -3.40 -3.00 8.71
N ARG A 175 -3.32 -3.82 7.67
CA ARG A 175 -2.34 -3.78 6.59
C ARG A 175 -3.04 -3.76 5.23
N GLY A 176 -2.46 -3.02 4.28
CA GLY A 176 -2.92 -3.02 2.90
C GLY A 176 -2.73 -4.39 2.25
N GLY A 177 -3.63 -4.74 1.32
CA GLY A 177 -3.58 -6.00 0.59
C GLY A 177 -3.32 -5.85 -0.90
N ASP A 178 -3.21 -6.99 -1.57
CA ASP A 178 -3.10 -7.11 -3.03
C ASP A 178 -4.39 -7.70 -3.63
N PRO A 179 -5.45 -6.90 -3.79
CA PRO A 179 -6.71 -7.40 -4.30
C PRO A 179 -6.61 -7.88 -5.75
N TYR A 180 -5.60 -7.46 -6.49
CA TYR A 180 -5.42 -7.79 -7.91
C TYR A 180 -4.39 -8.89 -8.15
N SER A 181 -3.77 -9.41 -7.08
CA SER A 181 -2.73 -10.44 -7.16
C SER A 181 -1.57 -10.06 -8.08
N TRP A 182 -1.17 -8.78 -8.07
CA TRP A 182 -0.01 -8.31 -8.83
C TRP A 182 1.32 -8.89 -8.32
N GLY A 183 1.35 -9.41 -7.09
CA GLY A 183 2.48 -10.16 -6.54
C GLY A 183 3.61 -9.30 -5.99
N PHE A 184 3.42 -7.97 -5.90
CA PHE A 184 4.43 -7.04 -5.39
C PHE A 184 4.08 -6.39 -4.05
N VAL A 185 2.87 -6.60 -3.51
CA VAL A 185 2.51 -6.09 -2.18
C VAL A 185 2.99 -7.09 -1.13
N ARG A 186 4.17 -6.83 -0.56
CA ARG A 186 4.71 -7.59 0.57
C ARG A 186 4.93 -6.65 1.73
N VAL A 187 4.31 -6.91 2.87
CA VAL A 187 4.32 -5.99 4.01
C VAL A 187 5.03 -6.62 5.21
N PRO A 188 5.92 -5.89 5.89
CA PRO A 188 6.50 -6.37 7.15
C PRO A 188 5.43 -6.39 8.24
N VAL A 189 5.39 -7.48 9.01
CA VAL A 189 4.45 -7.69 10.12
C VAL A 189 5.20 -8.20 11.34
N LYS A 190 4.79 -7.73 12.52
CA LYS A 190 5.34 -8.21 13.79
C LYS A 190 4.52 -9.39 14.29
N LEU A 191 5.18 -10.53 14.43
CA LEU A 191 4.64 -11.69 15.14
C LEU A 191 5.03 -11.61 16.61
N LYS A 192 4.08 -11.84 17.51
CA LYS A 192 4.30 -12.10 18.94
C LYS A 192 4.64 -13.58 19.14
N ALA A 193 5.32 -13.92 20.23
CA ALA A 193 5.47 -15.32 20.63
C ALA A 193 4.09 -15.94 20.92
N GLY A 194 3.89 -17.20 20.51
CA GLY A 194 2.60 -17.88 20.54
C GLY A 194 1.74 -17.58 19.32
N THR A 195 0.42 -17.51 19.51
CA THR A 195 -0.55 -17.40 18.43
C THR A 195 -0.69 -15.98 17.89
N ASN A 196 -0.59 -15.85 16.57
CA ASN A 196 -0.81 -14.62 15.81
C ASN A 196 -2.03 -14.79 14.92
N GLU A 197 -2.85 -13.76 14.84
CA GLU A 197 -4.14 -13.79 14.15
C GLU A 197 -4.07 -12.97 12.86
N PHE A 198 -4.65 -13.51 11.80
CA PHE A 198 -4.74 -12.88 10.49
C PHE A 198 -6.18 -12.90 10.01
N LEU A 199 -6.77 -11.72 9.82
CA LEU A 199 -8.14 -11.58 9.35
C LEU A 199 -8.15 -10.86 8.00
N PHE A 200 -8.30 -11.62 6.93
CA PHE A 200 -8.29 -11.15 5.55
C PHE A 200 -9.70 -10.82 5.08
N SER A 201 -9.86 -9.64 4.48
CA SER A 201 -11.03 -9.31 3.67
C SER A 201 -10.82 -9.79 2.22
N VAL A 202 -11.72 -10.65 1.73
CA VAL A 202 -11.58 -11.32 0.43
C VAL A 202 -12.83 -11.09 -0.41
N SER A 203 -12.66 -10.83 -1.71
CA SER A 203 -13.79 -10.53 -2.60
C SER A 203 -13.63 -11.01 -4.04
N ARG A 204 -12.54 -11.70 -4.38
CA ARG A 204 -12.18 -12.04 -5.77
C ARG A 204 -11.93 -13.54 -5.98
N GLY A 205 -12.52 -14.37 -5.13
CA GLY A 205 -12.60 -15.82 -5.25
C GLY A 205 -11.34 -16.59 -4.86
N ARG A 206 -10.22 -15.91 -4.56
CA ARG A 206 -8.95 -16.55 -4.21
C ARG A 206 -8.20 -15.79 -3.13
N LEU A 207 -7.47 -16.52 -2.29
CA LEU A 207 -6.54 -16.00 -1.31
C LEU A 207 -5.32 -16.92 -1.23
N ALA A 208 -4.12 -16.35 -1.31
CA ALA A 208 -2.88 -17.03 -0.95
C ALA A 208 -2.14 -16.17 0.07
N ALA A 209 -1.54 -16.78 1.09
CA ALA A 209 -0.79 -16.06 2.11
C ALA A 209 0.36 -16.90 2.66
N LYS A 210 1.56 -16.31 2.65
CA LYS A 210 2.74 -16.90 3.26
C LYS A 210 3.56 -15.85 4.02
N LEU A 211 4.28 -16.28 5.03
CA LEU A 211 5.22 -15.46 5.79
C LEU A 211 6.64 -15.91 5.42
N THR A 212 7.47 -14.96 5.06
CA THR A 212 8.89 -15.17 4.69
C THR A 212 9.79 -14.33 5.57
N ALA A 213 11.05 -14.73 5.75
CA ALA A 213 12.00 -13.91 6.48
C ALA A 213 12.30 -12.60 5.69
N PRO A 214 12.42 -11.43 6.35
CA PRO A 214 12.92 -10.24 5.68
C PRO A 214 14.39 -10.45 5.30
N SER A 215 14.79 -9.95 4.12
CA SER A 215 16.18 -10.07 3.64
C SER A 215 17.17 -9.24 4.46
N ALA A 216 16.70 -8.13 5.04
CA ALA A 216 17.43 -7.28 5.97
C ALA A 216 16.45 -6.49 6.84
N ALA A 217 16.96 -5.77 7.84
CA ALA A 217 16.19 -4.86 8.68
C ALA A 217 15.54 -3.71 7.87
N ALA A 218 16.25 -3.18 6.88
CA ALA A 218 15.73 -2.24 5.90
C ALA A 218 16.36 -2.54 4.54
N PHE A 219 15.55 -2.55 3.47
CA PHE A 219 16.02 -2.95 2.15
C PHE A 219 15.18 -2.36 1.01
N ILE A 220 15.74 -2.40 -0.20
CA ILE A 220 15.02 -2.11 -1.44
C ILE A 220 14.37 -3.40 -1.92
N ALA A 221 13.04 -3.42 -2.07
CA ALA A 221 12.34 -4.57 -2.62
C ALA A 221 12.65 -4.70 -4.11
N ASN A 222 12.96 -5.92 -4.55
CA ASN A 222 13.17 -6.27 -5.96
C ASN A 222 11.85 -6.43 -6.74
N LEU A 223 10.72 -6.15 -6.09
CA LEU A 223 9.38 -6.16 -6.65
C LEU A 223 8.85 -4.74 -6.71
N ASP A 224 7.98 -4.47 -7.69
CA ASP A 224 7.49 -3.11 -7.96
C ASP A 224 8.65 -2.12 -8.25
N VAL A 225 9.57 -2.51 -9.14
CA VAL A 225 10.52 -1.57 -9.75
C VAL A 225 9.85 -0.93 -10.95
N LEU A 226 9.89 0.40 -11.00
CA LEU A 226 9.37 1.17 -12.11
C LEU A 226 10.49 1.99 -12.73
N ALA A 227 10.90 1.64 -13.94
CA ALA A 227 11.97 2.32 -14.65
C ALA A 227 11.49 2.88 -15.99
N PRO A 228 11.92 4.08 -16.41
CA PRO A 228 11.60 4.59 -17.73
C PRO A 228 12.31 3.79 -18.82
N SER A 229 11.73 3.74 -20.00
CA SER A 229 12.47 3.29 -21.19
C SER A 229 13.39 4.42 -21.65
N LEU A 230 14.66 4.11 -21.92
CA LEU A 230 15.55 5.05 -22.60
C LEU A 230 15.18 5.11 -24.09
N VAL A 231 15.30 6.27 -24.71
CA VAL A 231 15.03 6.44 -26.14
C VAL A 231 16.33 6.78 -26.85
N ALA A 232 16.68 6.02 -27.89
CA ALA A 232 17.86 6.28 -28.69
C ALA A 232 17.84 7.72 -29.24
N GLU A 233 18.99 8.39 -29.22
CA GLU A 233 19.20 9.75 -29.75
C GLU A 233 18.35 10.84 -29.06
N ARG A 234 17.75 10.54 -27.90
CA ARG A 234 16.93 11.49 -27.16
C ARG A 234 17.12 11.37 -25.65
N ASP A 235 17.21 12.51 -24.98
CA ASP A 235 17.22 12.55 -23.52
C ASP A 235 15.93 11.97 -22.94
N THR A 236 16.10 11.22 -21.85
CA THR A 236 15.01 10.60 -21.11
C THR A 236 14.93 11.22 -19.72
N ASP A 237 13.87 11.98 -19.46
CA ASP A 237 13.54 12.48 -18.12
C ASP A 237 12.45 11.56 -17.54
N GLY A 238 12.68 11.07 -16.33
CA GLY A 238 11.73 10.26 -15.61
C GLY A 238 12.37 9.57 -14.41
N PRO A 239 11.75 9.61 -13.22
CA PRO A 239 12.33 9.00 -12.04
C PRO A 239 12.36 7.47 -12.14
N ILE A 240 13.33 6.84 -11.48
CA ILE A 240 13.28 5.42 -11.13
C ILE A 240 12.46 5.27 -9.85
N GLY A 241 11.43 4.46 -9.90
CA GLY A 241 10.58 4.10 -8.77
C GLY A 241 11.00 2.79 -8.12
N VAL A 242 11.32 2.81 -6.83
CA VAL A 242 11.59 1.59 -6.05
C VAL A 242 10.79 1.57 -4.76
N ALA A 243 10.47 0.38 -4.27
CA ALA A 243 9.86 0.21 -2.96
C ALA A 243 10.96 0.00 -1.89
N VAL A 244 10.96 0.84 -0.86
CA VAL A 244 11.82 0.69 0.31
C VAL A 244 11.01 0.09 1.45
N VAL A 245 11.56 -0.93 2.11
CA VAL A 245 10.94 -1.64 3.22
C VAL A 245 11.69 -1.32 4.51
N ASN A 246 10.97 -0.86 5.54
CA ASN A 246 11.43 -0.85 6.92
C ASN A 246 10.83 -2.06 7.64
N ALA A 247 11.60 -3.15 7.75
CA ALA A 247 11.21 -4.39 8.43
C ALA A 247 11.68 -4.40 9.91
N THR A 248 11.71 -3.23 10.55
CA THR A 248 12.01 -3.10 11.98
C THR A 248 10.81 -2.62 12.77
N THR A 249 10.87 -2.80 14.09
CA THR A 249 9.89 -2.24 15.03
C THR A 249 10.23 -0.80 15.45
N GLN A 250 11.19 -0.16 14.77
CA GLN A 250 11.59 1.22 15.02
C GLN A 250 11.43 2.06 13.75
N PRO A 251 11.21 3.38 13.87
CA PRO A 251 11.29 4.25 12.70
C PRO A 251 12.69 4.21 12.08
N LEU A 252 12.76 4.12 10.76
CA LEU A 252 14.00 4.29 10.00
C LEU A 252 14.17 5.79 9.72
N ALA A 253 15.00 6.44 10.52
CA ALA A 253 15.26 7.87 10.47
C ALA A 253 16.60 8.19 9.77
N GLY A 254 16.60 9.23 8.93
CA GLY A 254 17.81 9.72 8.25
C GLY A 254 18.38 8.75 7.20
N ALA A 255 17.62 7.73 6.79
CA ALA A 255 17.99 6.92 5.65
C ALA A 255 17.82 7.73 4.36
N ARG A 256 18.70 7.47 3.40
CA ARG A 256 18.77 8.14 2.11
C ARG A 256 19.01 7.12 1.02
N ILE A 257 18.59 7.44 -0.19
CA ILE A 257 18.66 6.54 -1.33
C ILE A 257 19.14 7.32 -2.56
N HIS A 258 20.03 6.74 -3.36
CA HIS A 258 20.52 7.35 -4.59
C HIS A 258 20.61 6.33 -5.72
N ILE A 259 20.79 6.85 -6.93
CA ILE A 259 21.09 6.11 -8.15
C ILE A 259 22.58 6.31 -8.44
N ASP A 260 23.30 5.21 -8.62
CA ASP A 260 24.67 5.21 -9.15
C ASP A 260 24.62 4.68 -10.58
N SER A 261 24.94 5.55 -11.54
CA SER A 261 24.91 5.24 -12.97
C SER A 261 26.06 5.88 -13.74
N ASP A 262 26.49 5.21 -14.80
CA ASP A 262 27.41 5.75 -15.81
C ASP A 262 26.69 6.52 -16.93
N LEU A 263 25.36 6.67 -16.83
CA LEU A 263 24.50 7.26 -17.86
C LEU A 263 24.35 8.78 -17.78
N ALA A 264 25.20 9.41 -16.98
CA ALA A 264 25.16 10.82 -16.60
C ALA A 264 23.77 11.24 -16.09
N ASP A 265 23.53 10.94 -14.82
CA ASP A 265 22.42 11.43 -14.00
C ASP A 265 22.93 12.33 -12.86
N SER A 266 22.00 12.94 -12.11
CA SER A 266 22.36 13.69 -10.91
C SER A 266 22.73 12.72 -9.78
N ASP A 267 23.99 12.73 -9.34
CA ASP A 267 24.49 12.01 -8.14
C ASP A 267 23.94 12.65 -6.85
N GLU A 268 22.61 12.69 -6.75
CA GLU A 268 21.89 13.32 -5.66
C GLU A 268 21.20 12.28 -4.79
N TRP A 269 21.45 12.38 -3.48
CA TRP A 269 20.77 11.59 -2.47
C TRP A 269 19.36 12.10 -2.23
N VAL A 270 18.39 11.19 -2.25
CA VAL A 270 17.02 11.44 -1.82
C VAL A 270 16.86 11.04 -0.36
N GLU A 271 16.52 12.02 0.49
CA GLU A 271 16.28 11.79 1.91
C GLU A 271 14.90 11.14 2.15
N LEU A 272 14.89 9.97 2.80
CA LEU A 272 13.64 9.30 3.19
C LEU A 272 13.00 9.95 4.42
N HIS A 273 13.73 10.86 5.09
CA HIS A 273 13.37 11.54 6.33
C HIS A 273 13.11 10.53 7.45
N VAL A 274 11.85 10.20 7.72
CA VAL A 274 11.46 9.19 8.70
C VAL A 274 10.46 8.25 8.04
N MET A 275 10.82 6.98 7.95
CA MET A 275 9.88 5.91 7.61
C MET A 275 9.39 5.26 8.90
N PRO A 276 8.08 5.18 9.15
CA PRO A 276 7.55 4.47 10.31
C PRO A 276 8.01 3.00 10.36
N ALA A 277 7.96 2.41 11.55
CA ALA A 277 8.19 0.99 11.74
C ALA A 277 7.25 0.16 10.82
N LEU A 278 7.71 -1.03 10.42
CA LEU A 278 6.91 -1.99 9.67
C LEU A 278 6.17 -1.39 8.46
N THR A 279 6.87 -0.59 7.67
CA THR A 279 6.29 0.17 6.55
C THR A 279 6.99 -0.12 5.23
N VAL A 280 6.23 -0.04 4.13
CA VAL A 280 6.76 -0.02 2.77
C VAL A 280 6.44 1.35 2.17
N LYS A 281 7.42 1.98 1.52
CA LYS A 281 7.28 3.28 0.86
C LYS A 281 7.77 3.19 -0.57
N LYS A 282 6.93 3.57 -1.54
CA LYS A 282 7.36 3.79 -2.91
C LYS A 282 8.09 5.13 -3.00
N VAL A 283 9.34 5.10 -3.45
CA VAL A 283 10.20 6.27 -3.58
C VAL A 283 10.47 6.53 -5.06
N ALA A 284 10.32 7.77 -5.48
CA ALA A 284 10.78 8.25 -6.78
C ALA A 284 12.18 8.83 -6.64
N LEU A 285 13.14 8.25 -7.35
CA LEU A 285 14.50 8.74 -7.48
C LEU A 285 14.55 9.58 -8.76
N PRO A 286 14.70 10.91 -8.67
CA PRO A 286 14.85 11.75 -9.85
C PRO A 286 16.01 11.26 -10.71
N ALA A 287 15.78 11.09 -12.01
CA ALA A 287 16.79 10.66 -12.94
C ALA A 287 16.59 11.36 -14.27
N ARG A 288 17.71 11.79 -14.87
CA ARG A 288 17.77 12.33 -16.21
C ARG A 288 18.89 11.62 -16.94
N PHE A 289 18.54 10.83 -17.93
CA PHE A 289 19.48 10.05 -18.71
C PHE A 289 19.74 10.75 -20.04
N THR A 290 21.00 11.05 -20.31
CA THR A 290 21.40 11.79 -21.51
C THR A 290 21.45 10.85 -22.72
N ALA A 291 20.94 11.30 -23.87
CA ALA A 291 20.88 10.54 -25.13
C ALA A 291 22.21 9.89 -25.51
N LYS A 292 23.32 10.60 -25.29
CA LYS A 292 24.68 10.17 -25.62
C LYS A 292 25.06 8.84 -24.94
N PHE A 293 24.53 8.58 -23.75
CA PHE A 293 24.85 7.38 -22.97
C PHE A 293 23.78 6.29 -23.09
N ALA A 294 22.60 6.61 -23.63
CA ALA A 294 21.55 5.61 -23.87
C ALA A 294 21.97 4.53 -24.89
N GLY A 295 22.89 4.84 -25.82
CA GLY A 295 23.33 3.87 -26.83
C GLY A 295 22.27 3.54 -27.88
N ALA A 296 22.47 2.44 -28.62
CA ALA A 296 21.57 2.02 -29.69
C ALA A 296 20.33 1.30 -29.14
N ALA A 297 19.24 1.25 -29.91
CA ALA A 297 18.08 0.43 -29.57
C ALA A 297 18.49 -1.04 -29.35
N GLY A 298 17.95 -1.66 -28.29
CA GLY A 298 18.34 -2.99 -27.82
C GLY A 298 19.46 -2.97 -26.76
N SER A 299 20.12 -1.83 -26.54
CA SER A 299 21.10 -1.69 -25.45
C SER A 299 20.41 -1.82 -24.09
N LYS A 300 21.07 -2.54 -23.17
CA LYS A 300 20.65 -2.70 -21.78
C LYS A 300 21.70 -2.07 -20.88
N HIS A 301 21.24 -1.34 -19.88
CA HIS A 301 22.08 -0.69 -18.90
C HIS A 301 21.66 -1.16 -17.52
N SER A 302 22.62 -1.41 -16.65
CA SER A 302 22.36 -1.75 -15.25
C SER A 302 22.74 -0.56 -14.39
N VAL A 303 21.75 -0.01 -13.72
CA VAL A 303 21.90 1.13 -12.83
C VAL A 303 21.76 0.64 -11.40
N GLN A 304 22.66 1.05 -10.51
CA GLN A 304 22.68 0.55 -9.14
C GLN A 304 21.92 1.52 -8.23
N VAL A 305 20.84 1.06 -7.61
CA VAL A 305 20.16 1.84 -6.56
C VAL A 305 20.72 1.46 -5.21
N THR A 306 21.09 2.44 -4.40
CA THR A 306 21.72 2.23 -3.08
C THR A 306 20.93 2.93 -1.98
N LEU A 307 20.50 2.16 -0.99
CA LEU A 307 19.92 2.63 0.27
C LEU A 307 21.01 2.65 1.34
N ALA A 308 21.20 3.78 2.00
CA ALA A 308 22.16 3.94 3.08
C ALA A 308 21.62 4.77 4.24
N THR A 309 22.25 4.65 5.40
CA THR A 309 22.07 5.59 6.50
C THR A 309 22.76 6.93 6.19
N ARG A 310 22.45 7.95 7.00
CA ARG A 310 23.04 9.29 6.87
C ARG A 310 24.57 9.31 6.96
N ASP A 311 25.15 8.44 7.79
CA ASP A 311 26.61 8.30 7.95
C ASP A 311 27.28 7.53 6.80
N GLY A 312 26.50 7.02 5.83
CA GLY A 312 27.01 6.31 4.66
C GLY A 312 27.05 4.80 4.78
N THR A 313 26.60 4.22 5.90
CA THR A 313 26.48 2.75 6.01
C THR A 313 25.45 2.23 5.02
N VAL A 314 25.89 1.39 4.08
CA VAL A 314 25.01 0.78 3.07
C VAL A 314 24.10 -0.24 3.73
N LEU A 315 22.79 -0.09 3.52
CA LEU A 315 21.75 -0.99 4.02
C LEU A 315 21.33 -2.01 2.97
N SER A 316 21.23 -1.59 1.71
CA SER A 316 20.77 -2.44 0.61
C SER A 316 21.13 -1.82 -0.74
N THR A 317 21.41 -2.67 -1.72
CA THR A 317 21.64 -2.30 -3.11
C THR A 317 20.73 -3.13 -4.02
N LEU A 318 20.16 -2.52 -5.05
CA LEU A 318 19.33 -3.18 -6.06
C LEU A 318 19.72 -2.75 -7.48
N PRO A 319 20.21 -3.66 -8.34
CA PRO A 319 20.41 -3.34 -9.75
C PRO A 319 19.06 -3.18 -10.46
N VAL A 320 18.93 -2.10 -11.22
CA VAL A 320 17.75 -1.78 -12.04
C VAL A 320 18.18 -1.79 -13.50
N GLU A 321 17.51 -2.60 -14.32
CA GLU A 321 17.76 -2.65 -15.75
C GLU A 321 16.99 -1.53 -16.48
N LEU A 322 17.69 -0.76 -17.31
CA LEU A 322 17.13 0.17 -18.27
C LEU A 322 17.32 -0.38 -19.68
N SER A 323 16.27 -0.33 -20.49
CA SER A 323 16.33 -0.73 -21.90
C SER A 323 16.21 0.48 -22.81
N THR A 324 17.06 0.53 -23.82
CA THR A 324 17.03 1.55 -24.86
C THR A 324 16.20 1.07 -26.04
N ILE A 325 15.25 1.90 -26.46
CA ILE A 325 14.32 1.59 -27.54
C ILE A 325 14.32 2.70 -28.60
N THR A 326 13.68 2.44 -29.74
CA THR A 326 13.52 3.44 -30.79
C THR A 326 12.45 4.48 -30.42
N SER A 327 12.44 5.62 -31.10
CA SER A 327 11.43 6.66 -30.93
C SER A 327 10.01 6.21 -31.35
N SER A 328 9.92 5.20 -32.22
CA SER A 328 8.69 4.58 -32.70
C SER A 328 8.16 3.46 -31.81
N ASP A 329 8.96 2.94 -30.87
CA ASP A 329 8.54 1.87 -29.99
C ASP A 329 7.56 2.36 -28.91
N ARG A 330 6.69 1.45 -28.46
CA ARG A 330 5.93 1.66 -27.22
C ARG A 330 6.92 1.84 -26.07
N ARG A 331 6.81 2.96 -25.33
CA ARG A 331 7.70 3.27 -24.22
C ARG A 331 6.98 3.47 -22.90
N VAL A 332 7.64 3.08 -21.82
CA VAL A 332 7.24 3.43 -20.45
C VAL A 332 7.80 4.82 -20.14
N VAL A 333 6.92 5.74 -19.77
CA VAL A 333 7.30 7.04 -19.23
C VAL A 333 6.96 7.07 -17.75
N THR A 334 7.94 7.42 -16.93
CA THR A 334 7.76 7.59 -15.50
C THR A 334 7.68 9.06 -15.15
N ARG A 335 6.97 9.37 -14.06
CA ARG A 335 6.88 10.73 -13.51
C ARG A 335 6.73 10.68 -12.00
N MET A 336 7.07 11.77 -11.33
CA MET A 336 6.76 11.93 -9.91
C MET A 336 5.31 12.36 -9.73
N SER A 337 4.61 11.70 -8.80
CA SER A 337 3.26 12.07 -8.38
C SER A 337 3.28 13.37 -7.58
N THR A 338 2.37 14.29 -7.88
CA THR A 338 2.19 15.54 -7.13
C THR A 338 1.38 15.36 -5.84
N ILE A 339 0.85 14.16 -5.59
CA ILE A 339 0.01 13.86 -4.41
C ILE A 339 0.88 13.33 -3.27
N ASP A 340 1.71 12.32 -3.55
CA ASP A 340 2.44 11.53 -2.56
C ASP A 340 3.93 11.40 -2.88
N GLY A 341 4.42 12.04 -3.95
CA GLY A 341 5.84 11.99 -4.35
C GLY A 341 6.30 10.63 -4.89
N SER A 342 5.41 9.66 -5.04
CA SER A 342 5.75 8.34 -5.56
C SER A 342 6.00 8.37 -7.07
N ALA A 343 6.74 7.38 -7.58
CA ALA A 343 6.92 7.22 -9.02
C ALA A 343 5.67 6.57 -9.62
N GLN A 344 5.14 7.19 -10.67
CA GLN A 344 3.97 6.74 -11.43
C GLN A 344 4.35 6.58 -12.90
N TYR A 345 3.56 5.83 -13.66
CA TYR A 345 3.85 5.60 -15.07
C TYR A 345 2.63 5.71 -15.98
N TYR A 346 2.92 5.91 -17.26
CA TYR A 346 2.01 5.68 -18.36
C TYR A 346 2.79 5.14 -19.56
N ALA A 347 2.10 4.47 -20.47
CA ALA A 347 2.70 4.04 -21.73
C ALA A 347 2.44 5.08 -22.82
N VAL A 348 3.45 5.40 -23.61
CA VAL A 348 3.31 6.12 -24.87
C VAL A 348 3.37 5.10 -26.00
N VAL A 349 2.36 5.13 -26.88
CA VAL A 349 2.33 4.35 -28.12
C VAL A 349 2.43 5.35 -29.27
N PRO A 350 3.60 5.48 -29.93
CA PRO A 350 3.76 6.40 -31.05
C PRO A 350 2.78 6.11 -32.20
N SER A 351 2.36 7.16 -32.91
CA SER A 351 1.49 7.01 -34.08
C SER A 351 2.21 6.31 -35.21
N THR A 352 1.53 5.39 -35.89
CA THR A 352 2.00 4.76 -37.13
C THR A 352 1.55 5.51 -38.39
N ALA A 353 0.76 6.57 -38.25
CA ALA A 353 0.29 7.35 -39.39
C ALA A 353 1.44 8.18 -39.97
N MET A 354 1.75 7.95 -41.24
CA MET A 354 2.69 8.78 -41.99
C MET A 354 2.04 10.15 -42.21
N MET A 355 2.68 11.22 -41.73
CA MET A 355 2.26 12.59 -42.05
C MET A 355 2.23 12.71 -43.59
N PRO A 356 1.12 13.16 -44.21
CA PRO A 356 1.10 13.36 -45.65
C PRO A 356 2.23 14.33 -46.00
N THR A 357 3.14 13.90 -46.88
CA THR A 357 4.14 14.79 -47.46
C THR A 357 3.39 15.81 -48.30
N THR A 358 3.01 16.95 -47.72
CA THR A 358 2.50 18.08 -48.49
C THR A 358 3.68 18.61 -49.29
N THR A 359 3.84 18.11 -50.51
CA THR A 359 4.68 18.74 -51.52
C THR A 359 4.15 20.17 -51.68
N ILE A 360 4.86 21.15 -51.13
CA ILE A 360 4.61 22.56 -51.45
C ILE A 360 4.96 22.69 -52.93
N GLY A 361 3.95 22.56 -53.79
CA GLY A 361 4.06 22.89 -55.19
C GLY A 361 4.47 24.35 -55.29
N ALA A 362 5.65 24.59 -55.86
CA ALA A 362 6.06 25.90 -56.29
C ALA A 362 5.04 26.41 -57.33
N ALA A 363 4.12 27.25 -56.89
CA ALA A 363 3.27 28.05 -57.76
C ALA A 363 3.55 29.51 -57.45
N ASN A 364 4.42 30.11 -58.27
CA ASN A 364 4.22 31.38 -58.96
C ASN A 364 5.59 31.94 -59.38
N ALA A 365 5.99 31.59 -60.61
CA ALA A 365 6.72 32.48 -61.51
C ALA A 365 5.68 33.16 -62.40
#